data_AF-X1HWS0-F1
#
_entry.id   AF-X1HWS0-F1
#
_cell.length_a   1.000
_cell.length_b   1.000
_cell.length_c   1.000
_cell.angle_alpha   90.00
_cell.angle_beta   90.00
_cell.angle_gamma   90.00
#
_symmetry.space_group_name_H-M   'P 1'
#
loop_
_entity.id
_entity.type
_entity.pdbx_description
1 polymer ?
#
loop_
_entity_poly.entity_id
_entity_poly.type
_entity_poly.pdbx_seq_one_letter_code
_entity_poly.pdbx_strand_id
1 'polypeptide(L)' 'MSQLNVRIAKEDKNLVEKVSQARGECVSTFVRRAVRRELATLGYFTADERKALGIETI' A
#
# COMPACT_ATOMS: atom_id res chain seq x y z
N MET A 1 4.46 -16.83 0.19
CA MET A 1 3.85 -15.62 -0.44
C MET A 1 2.46 -16.01 -0.92
N SER A 2 1.43 -15.22 -0.61
CA SER A 2 0.05 -15.45 -1.08
C SER A 2 -0.30 -14.46 -2.19
N GLN A 3 -1.11 -14.88 -3.18
CA GLN A 3 -1.52 -14.05 -4.32
C GLN A 3 -2.93 -13.48 -4.11
N LEU A 4 -3.09 -12.18 -4.32
CA LEU A 4 -4.36 -11.48 -4.31
C LEU A 4 -4.61 -10.85 -5.68
N ASN A 5 -5.70 -11.21 -6.36
CA ASN A 5 -6.11 -10.64 -7.65
C ASN A 5 -7.31 -9.71 -7.42
N VAL A 6 -7.18 -8.44 -7.79
CA VAL A 6 -8.22 -7.42 -7.59
C VAL A 6 -8.58 -6.77 -8.93
N ARG A 7 -9.87 -6.50 -9.14
CA ARG A 7 -10.35 -5.70 -10.27
C ARG A 7 -10.47 -4.25 -9.83
N ILE A 8 -9.89 -3.35 -10.61
CA ILE A 8 -9.95 -1.89 -10.41
C ILE A 8 -10.30 -1.21 -11.73
N ALA A 9 -10.78 0.03 -11.66
CA ALA A 9 -11.02 0.84 -12.84
C ALA A 9 -9.73 1.03 -13.66
N LYS A 10 -9.86 1.18 -14.98
CA LYS A 10 -8.71 1.31 -15.88
C LYS A 10 -7.95 2.61 -15.59
N GLU A 11 -8.69 3.66 -15.25
CA GLU A 11 -8.19 4.98 -14.90
C GLU A 11 -7.30 4.90 -13.65
N ASP A 12 -7.76 4.21 -12.61
CA ASP A 12 -7.01 4.01 -11.38
C ASP A 12 -5.74 3.19 -11.63
N LYS A 13 -5.84 2.14 -12.45
CA LYS A 13 -4.69 1.33 -12.83
C LYS A 13 -3.61 2.19 -13.50
N ASN A 14 -3.99 3.03 -14.46
CA ASN A 14 -3.05 3.93 -15.14
C ASN A 14 -2.42 4.93 -14.17
N LEU A 15 -3.19 5.43 -13.20
CA LEU A 15 -2.68 6.34 -12.19
C LEU A 15 -1.67 5.65 -11.28
N VAL A 16 -1.96 4.43 -10.84
CA VAL A 16 -1.03 3.62 -10.03
C VAL A 16 0.26 3.35 -10.79
N GLU A 17 0.18 2.99 -12.08
CA GLU A 17 1.37 2.78 -12.93
C GLU A 17 2.22 4.04 -13.03
N LYS A 18 1.59 5.20 -13.28
CA LYS A 18 2.27 6.49 -13.37
C LYS A 18 2.96 6.88 -12.07
N VAL A 19 2.28 6.73 -10.93
CA VAL A 19 2.85 7.03 -9.60
C VAL A 19 4.00 6.09 -9.26
N SER A 20 3.85 4.80 -9.58
CA SER A 20 4.89 3.78 -9.34
C SER A 20 6.16 4.11 -10.14
N GLN A 21 6.01 4.46 -11.42
CA GLN A 21 7.14 4.89 -12.27
C GLN A 21 7.80 6.16 -11.75
N ALA A 22 7.02 7.18 -11.39
CA ALA A 22 7.54 8.45 -10.87
C ALA A 22 8.35 8.27 -9.57
N ARG A 23 8.06 7.23 -8.79
CA ARG A 23 8.78 6.87 -7.56
C ARG A 23 9.92 5.87 -7.77
N GLY A 24 10.10 5.36 -8.99
CA GLY A 24 11.09 4.33 -9.30
C GLY A 24 10.80 2.96 -8.66
N GLU A 25 9.54 2.64 -8.38
CA GLU A 25 9.13 1.38 -7.75
C GLU A 25 8.16 0.58 -8.64
N CYS A 26 8.09 -0.74 -8.43
CA CYS A 26 7.12 -1.59 -9.12
C CYS A 26 5.70 -1.37 -8.57
N VAL A 27 4.69 -1.53 -9.43
CA VAL A 27 3.26 -1.45 -9.06
C VAL A 27 2.93 -2.31 -7.85
N SER A 28 3.43 -3.55 -7.81
CA SER A 28 3.18 -4.46 -6.69
C SER A 28 3.77 -3.94 -5.37
N THR A 29 4.91 -3.24 -5.41
CA THR A 29 5.52 -2.62 -4.23
C THR A 29 4.68 -1.46 -3.73
N PHE A 30 4.22 -0.59 -4.64
CA PHE A 30 3.31 0.49 -4.31
C PHE A 30 2.01 -0.03 -3.66
N VAL A 31 1.36 -1.00 -4.29
CA VAL A 31 0.09 -1.58 -3.80
C VAL A 31 0.27 -2.25 -2.44
N ARG A 32 1.34 -3.06 -2.25
CA ARG A 32 1.62 -3.67 -0.93
C ARG A 32 1.82 -2.61 0.16
N ARG A 33 2.53 -1.53 -0.14
CA ARG A 33 2.76 -0.43 0.81
C ARG A 33 1.45 0.29 1.12
N ALA A 34 0.63 0.59 0.12
CA ALA A 34 -0.67 1.23 0.30
C ALA A 34 -1.60 0.39 1.17
N VAL A 35 -1.74 -0.90 0.89
CA VAL A 35 -2.55 -1.83 1.69
C VAL A 35 -2.05 -1.92 3.13
N ARG A 36 -0.74 -2.05 3.35
CA ARG A 36 -0.18 -2.05 4.71
C ARG A 36 -0.45 -0.75 5.45
N ARG A 37 -0.29 0.40 4.79
CA ARG A 37 -0.56 1.70 5.39
C ARG A 37 -2.02 1.82 5.81
N GLU A 38 -2.95 1.36 4.98
CA GLU A 38 -4.38 1.39 5.28
C GLU A 38 -4.72 0.47 6.47
N LEU A 39 -4.24 -0.78 6.46
CA LEU A 39 -4.44 -1.73 7.56
C LEU A 39 -3.86 -1.21 8.88
N ALA A 40 -2.70 -0.56 8.82
CA ALA A 40 -2.08 0.08 9.98
C ALA A 40 -2.94 1.23 10.53
N THR A 41 -3.45 2.09 9.63
CA THR A 41 -4.30 3.24 9.96
C THR A 41 -5.61 2.78 10.60
N LEU A 42 -6.18 1.69 10.11
CA LEU A 42 -7.38 1.06 10.67
C LEU A 42 -7.11 0.25 11.95
N GLY A 43 -5.85 0.20 12.43
CA GLY A 43 -5.50 -0.43 13.70
C GLY A 43 -5.36 -1.95 13.66
N TYR A 44 -5.37 -2.59 12.48
CA TYR A 44 -5.25 -4.05 12.33
C TYR A 44 -3.83 -4.58 12.57
N PHE A 45 -2.81 -3.71 12.58
CA PHE A 45 -1.45 -4.08 12.97
C PHE A 45 -1.21 -3.84 14.46
N THR A 46 -0.29 -4.61 15.02
CA THR A 46 0.19 -4.43 16.40
C THR A 46 0.87 -3.08 16.58
N ALA A 47 1.00 -2.61 17.82
CA ALA A 47 1.60 -1.30 18.11
C ALA A 47 3.04 -1.17 17.55
N ASP A 48 3.83 -2.24 17.62
CA ASP A 48 5.20 -2.27 17.10
C ASP A 48 5.26 -2.22 15.57
N GLU A 49 4.33 -2.90 14.89
CA GLU A 49 4.22 -2.88 13.43
C GLU A 49 3.75 -1.52 12.90
N ARG A 50 2.85 -0.84 13.62
CA ARG A 50 2.44 0.53 13.29
C ARG A 50 3.59 1.52 13.43
N LYS A 51 4.37 1.40 14.52
CA LYS A 51 5.57 2.21 14.75
C LYS A 51 6.63 1.98 13.66
N ALA A 52 6.84 0.74 13.23
CA ALA A 52 7.74 0.40 12.13
C ALA A 52 7.29 0.97 10.77
N LEU A 53 5.99 1.23 10.60
CA LEU A 53 5.42 1.88 9.41
C LEU A 53 5.41 3.42 9.49
N GLY A 54 5.92 4.02 10.57
CA GLY A 54 5.95 5.47 10.77
C GLY A 54 4.57 6.08 10.99
N ILE A 55 3.59 5.27 11.42
CA ILE A 55 2.24 5.73 11.76
C ILE A 55 2.21 5.87 13.27
N GLU A 56 2.62 7.04 13.73
CA GLU A 56 2.38 7.48 15.11
C GLU A 56 0.93 7.92 15.19
N THR A 57 0.04 7.04 15.67
CA THR A 57 -1.27 7.52 16.12
C THR A 57 -1.05 8.31 17.41
N ILE A 58 -1.70 9.48 17.48
CA ILE A 58 -1.86 10.35 18.65
C ILE A 58 -2.37 9.56 19.86
#